data_AF-A0A1J3I8B1-F1
#
_entry.id   AF-A0A1J3I8B1-F1
#
_cell.length_a   1.000
_cell.length_b   1.000
_cell.length_c   1.000
_cell.angle_alpha   90.00
_cell.angle_beta   90.00
_cell.angle_gamma   90.00
#
_symmetry.space_group_name_H-M   'P 1'
#
loop_
_entity.id
_entity.type
_entity.pdbx_description
1 polymer ?
#
loop_
_entity_poly.entity_id
_entity_poly.type
_entity_poly.pdbx_seq_one_letter_code
_entity_poly.pdbx_strand_id
1 'polypeptide(L)'
;VSSFSTTFVFAINPRLRMLSGFGMAFVVAPKASLPFADASQYMGLFNATNNGDDTNHVFAIELDTIPNLEVNDMDDNHVGIDINSLISINSSRAGYW
;
A
#
# COMPACT_ATOMS: atom_id res chain seq x y z
N VAL A 1 -15.67 10.35 14.53
CA VAL A 1 -14.31 9.75 14.51
C VAL A 1 -14.22 8.76 15.66
N SER A 2 -13.74 7.54 15.40
CA SER A 2 -13.47 6.53 16.43
C SER A 2 -11.97 6.23 16.44
N SER A 3 -11.40 6.02 17.61
CA SER A 3 -10.01 5.58 17.76
C SER A 3 -9.89 4.07 17.57
N PHE A 4 -8.79 3.61 17.00
CA PHE A 4 -8.43 2.20 16.92
C PHE A 4 -6.93 2.03 17.09
N SER A 5 -6.50 0.79 17.36
CA SER A 5 -5.10 0.38 17.36
C SER A 5 -5.03 -1.04 16.81
N THR A 6 -3.97 -1.35 16.08
CA THR A 6 -3.71 -2.68 15.55
C THR A 6 -2.23 -3.00 15.69
N THR A 7 -1.90 -4.28 15.82
CA THR A 7 -0.53 -4.77 15.85
C THR A 7 -0.54 -6.16 15.24
N PHE A 8 0.35 -6.39 14.29
CA PHE A 8 0.49 -7.66 13.61
C PHE A 8 1.98 -7.93 13.36
N VAL A 9 2.31 -9.21 13.23
CA VAL A 9 3.65 -9.68 12.88
C VAL A 9 3.51 -10.46 11.58
N PHE A 10 4.37 -10.14 10.61
CA PHE A 10 4.36 -10.76 9.30
C PHE A 10 5.79 -11.01 8.82
N ALA A 11 5.94 -11.84 7.79
CA ALA A 11 7.19 -12.03 7.07
C ALA A 11 6.88 -12.13 5.58
N ILE A 12 7.56 -11.31 4.77
CA ILE A 12 7.53 -11.40 3.31
C ILE A 12 8.71 -12.26 2.89
N ASN A 13 8.44 -13.46 2.34
CA ASN A 13 9.48 -14.40 1.92
C ASN A 13 9.42 -14.62 0.40
N PRO A 14 10.34 -14.01 -0.38
CA PRO A 14 10.34 -14.18 -1.82
C PRO A 14 10.78 -15.59 -2.21
N ARG A 15 10.08 -16.20 -3.19
CA ARG A 15 10.45 -17.52 -3.72
C ARG A 15 11.81 -17.52 -4.40
N LEU A 16 12.16 -16.42 -5.06
CA LEU A 16 13.43 -16.20 -5.72
C LEU A 16 14.09 -14.98 -5.07
N ARG A 17 15.27 -15.15 -4.46
CA ARG A 17 15.93 -14.10 -3.66
C ARG A 17 16.20 -12.79 -4.40
N MET A 18 16.26 -12.84 -5.73
CA MET A 18 16.49 -11.67 -6.58
C MET A 18 15.20 -10.98 -7.05
N LEU A 19 14.03 -11.51 -6.69
CA LEU A 19 12.75 -10.91 -7.00
C LEU A 19 12.08 -10.45 -5.71
N SER A 20 11.50 -9.25 -5.77
CA SER A 20 10.59 -8.75 -4.75
C SER A 20 9.14 -8.81 -5.27
N GLY A 21 8.17 -8.64 -4.37
CA GLY A 21 6.78 -8.36 -4.71
C GLY A 21 6.44 -6.91 -4.38
N PHE A 22 5.24 -6.46 -4.72
CA PHE A 22 4.77 -5.09 -4.41
C PHE A 22 4.35 -4.91 -2.94
N GLY A 23 4.79 -5.78 -2.03
CA GLY A 23 4.49 -5.61 -0.60
C GLY A 23 3.09 -6.05 -0.16
N MET A 24 2.59 -5.41 0.90
CA MET A 24 1.26 -5.64 1.49
C MET A 24 0.71 -4.37 2.16
N ALA A 25 -0.60 -4.29 2.36
CA ALA A 25 -1.23 -3.15 3.03
C ALA A 25 -2.21 -3.57 4.13
N PHE A 26 -2.28 -2.77 5.20
CA PHE A 26 -3.40 -2.77 6.14
C PHE A 26 -4.45 -1.78 5.64
N VAL A 27 -5.71 -2.22 5.50
CA VAL A 27 -6.74 -1.44 4.79
C VAL A 27 -7.97 -1.22 5.67
N VAL A 28 -8.47 0.02 5.66
CA VAL A 28 -9.78 0.39 6.18
C VAL A 28 -10.62 0.92 5.01
N ALA A 29 -11.73 0.24 4.72
CA ALA A 29 -12.60 0.54 3.59
C ALA A 29 -14.08 0.33 3.98
N PRO A 30 -15.05 0.98 3.30
CA PRO A 30 -16.47 0.84 3.60
C PRO A 30 -17.03 -0.54 3.27
N LYS A 31 -16.34 -1.31 2.41
CA LYS A 31 -16.72 -2.65 1.97
C LYS A 31 -15.49 -3.54 1.88
N ALA A 32 -15.68 -4.84 2.10
CA ALA A 32 -14.61 -5.82 1.91
C ALA A 32 -14.22 -6.02 0.43
N SER A 33 -15.13 -5.73 -0.50
CA SER A 33 -14.88 -5.80 -1.94
C SER A 33 -14.42 -4.45 -2.48
N LEU A 34 -13.27 -4.43 -3.16
CA LEU A 34 -12.75 -3.29 -3.90
C LEU A 34 -12.89 -3.58 -5.41
N PRO A 35 -13.94 -3.09 -6.09
CA PRO A 35 -14.32 -3.52 -7.44
C PRO A 35 -13.33 -3.09 -8.54
N PHE A 36 -12.38 -2.22 -8.23
CA PHE A 36 -11.38 -1.69 -9.15
C PHE A 36 -9.95 -1.97 -8.68
N ALA A 37 -9.78 -3.03 -7.89
CA ALA A 37 -8.51 -3.45 -7.34
C ALA A 37 -7.70 -4.27 -8.35
N ASP A 38 -6.70 -3.64 -8.97
CA ASP A 38 -5.69 -4.33 -9.76
C ASP A 38 -4.54 -4.80 -8.86
N ALA A 39 -4.00 -5.98 -9.16
CA ALA A 39 -2.83 -6.51 -8.49
C ALA A 39 -1.55 -5.73 -8.86
N SER A 40 -0.40 -6.21 -8.38
CA SER A 40 0.90 -5.63 -8.69
C SER A 40 1.03 -4.20 -8.15
N GLN A 41 1.29 -3.22 -9.02
CA GLN A 41 1.62 -1.86 -8.62
C GLN A 41 0.51 -1.10 -7.91
N TYR A 42 -0.72 -1.62 -7.89
CA TYR A 42 -1.85 -1.03 -7.16
C TYR A 42 -2.22 -1.82 -5.89
N MET A 43 -1.40 -2.81 -5.51
CA MET A 43 -1.53 -3.63 -4.29
C MET A 43 -2.91 -4.27 -4.05
N GLY A 44 -3.75 -4.39 -5.09
CA GLY A 44 -5.13 -4.84 -4.95
C GLY A 44 -6.04 -3.82 -4.27
N LEU A 45 -5.73 -2.53 -4.36
CA LEU A 45 -6.52 -1.43 -3.77
C LEU A 45 -7.21 -0.58 -4.83
N PHE A 46 -6.47 -0.23 -5.89
CA PHE A 46 -6.90 0.70 -6.95
C PHE A 46 -6.52 0.16 -8.33
N ASN A 47 -6.74 0.97 -9.36
CA ASN A 47 -6.24 0.79 -10.71
C ASN A 47 -5.89 2.15 -11.34
N ALA A 48 -5.42 2.12 -12.58
CA ALA A 48 -5.04 3.32 -13.33
C ALA A 48 -6.18 4.36 -13.51
N THR A 49 -7.45 3.95 -13.33
CA THR A 49 -8.61 4.83 -13.53
C THR A 49 -9.18 5.43 -12.25
N ASN A 50 -8.93 4.83 -11.09
CA ASN A 50 -9.46 5.31 -9.80
C ASN A 50 -8.38 5.60 -8.75
N ASN A 51 -7.09 5.46 -9.06
CA ASN A 51 -6.01 5.88 -8.16
C ASN A 51 -6.05 7.41 -7.95
N GLY A 52 -6.46 7.85 -6.75
CA GLY A 52 -6.71 9.27 -6.43
C GLY A 52 -8.18 9.69 -6.49
N ASP A 53 -9.12 8.76 -6.71
CA ASP A 53 -10.56 9.06 -6.68
C ASP A 53 -11.07 9.14 -5.23
N ASP A 54 -11.54 10.32 -4.81
CA ASP A 54 -12.06 10.57 -3.47
C ASP A 54 -13.27 9.69 -3.08
N THR A 55 -13.94 9.08 -4.07
CA THR A 55 -15.08 8.17 -3.85
C THR A 55 -14.67 6.76 -3.45
N ASN A 56 -13.37 6.42 -3.49
CA ASN A 56 -12.86 5.13 -3.03
C ASN A 56 -13.13 4.92 -1.53
N HIS A 57 -12.98 5.98 -0.73
CA HIS A 57 -13.04 5.95 0.74
C HIS A 57 -12.15 4.88 1.37
N VAL A 58 -10.93 4.74 0.83
CA VAL A 58 -9.92 3.78 1.28
C VAL A 58 -8.83 4.51 2.04
N PHE A 59 -8.55 4.05 3.25
CA PHE A 59 -7.34 4.35 3.99
C PHE A 59 -6.47 3.10 4.03
N ALA A 60 -5.18 3.25 3.74
CA ALA A 60 -4.23 2.15 3.87
C ALA A 60 -2.92 2.59 4.53
N ILE A 61 -2.27 1.61 5.16
CA ILE A 61 -0.85 1.66 5.51
C ILE A 61 -0.16 0.60 4.64
N GLU A 62 0.61 1.06 3.67
CA GLU A 62 1.39 0.18 2.79
C GLU A 62 2.75 -0.16 3.39
N LEU A 63 3.22 -1.35 3.03
CA LEU A 63 4.54 -1.88 3.32
C LEU A 63 5.12 -2.28 1.97
N ASP A 64 5.63 -1.30 1.21
CA ASP A 64 6.10 -1.49 -0.16
C ASP A 64 7.56 -1.94 -0.17
N THR A 65 7.85 -2.87 -1.09
CA THR A 65 9.14 -3.54 -1.27
C THR A 65 9.66 -3.46 -2.72
N ILE A 66 9.07 -2.61 -3.57
CA ILE A 66 9.52 -2.31 -4.94
C ILE A 66 9.38 -0.81 -5.18
N PRO A 67 10.34 -0.15 -5.86
CA PRO A 67 10.17 1.25 -6.23
C PRO A 67 9.27 1.37 -7.48
N ASN A 68 8.25 2.21 -7.41
CA ASN A 68 7.36 2.53 -8.52
C ASN A 68 7.28 4.05 -8.77
N LEU A 69 7.77 4.46 -9.96
CA LEU A 69 7.76 5.86 -10.38
C LEU A 69 6.34 6.40 -10.69
N GLU A 70 5.38 5.54 -11.01
CA GLU A 70 4.00 5.96 -11.32
C GLU A 70 3.25 6.45 -10.07
N VAL A 71 3.66 6.01 -8.89
CA VAL A 71 3.08 6.40 -7.59
C VAL A 71 4.04 7.23 -6.74
N ASN A 72 5.18 7.63 -7.33
CA ASN A 72 6.16 8.53 -6.73
C ASN A 72 6.81 7.97 -5.45
N ASP A 73 7.18 6.69 -5.48
CA ASP A 73 7.86 6.03 -4.37
C ASP A 73 9.23 6.63 -4.08
N MET A 74 9.59 6.64 -2.79
CA MET A 74 10.86 7.20 -2.34
C MET A 74 12.04 6.25 -2.53
N ASP A 75 11.82 4.94 -2.40
CA ASP A 75 12.80 3.86 -2.57
C ASP A 75 12.12 2.48 -2.67
N ASP A 76 12.92 1.42 -2.66
CA ASP A 76 12.51 0.03 -2.80
C ASP A 76 12.09 -0.66 -1.49
N ASN A 77 11.96 0.08 -0.37
CA ASN A 77 11.58 -0.49 0.92
C ASN A 77 11.09 0.59 1.90
N HIS A 78 9.79 0.88 1.87
CA HIS A 78 9.20 1.95 2.67
C HIS A 78 7.84 1.60 3.25
N VAL A 79 7.43 2.39 4.23
CA VAL A 79 6.07 2.41 4.78
C VAL A 79 5.39 3.69 4.33
N GLY A 80 4.14 3.57 3.88
CA GLY A 80 3.36 4.68 3.36
C GLY A 80 2.02 4.86 4.07
N ILE A 81 1.48 6.08 4.00
CA ILE A 81 0.12 6.41 4.45
C ILE A 81 -0.69 6.82 3.22
N ASP A 82 -1.70 6.04 2.92
CA ASP A 82 -2.47 6.15 1.69
C ASP A 82 -3.91 6.58 1.97
N ILE A 83 -4.37 7.54 1.18
CA ILE A 83 -5.75 8.00 1.20
C ILE A 83 -6.24 8.04 -0.25
N ASN A 84 -7.11 7.07 -0.61
CA ASN A 84 -7.73 6.94 -1.94
C ASN A 84 -6.76 6.79 -3.13
N SER A 85 -5.46 6.72 -2.87
CA SER A 85 -4.37 6.66 -3.86
C SER A 85 -3.20 5.90 -3.25
N LEU A 86 -2.40 5.22 -4.07
CA LEU A 86 -1.07 4.73 -3.69
C LEU A 86 0.02 5.81 -3.74
N ILE A 87 -0.30 7.03 -4.16
CA ILE A 87 0.60 8.15 -3.91
C ILE A 87 0.46 8.50 -2.43
N SER A 88 1.38 7.96 -1.63
CA SER A 88 1.48 8.19 -0.19
C SER A 88 1.45 9.68 0.17
N ILE A 89 0.58 10.06 1.11
CA ILE A 89 0.58 11.44 1.65
C ILE A 89 1.77 11.69 2.59
N ASN A 90 2.36 10.62 3.11
CA ASN A 90 3.59 10.62 3.88
C ASN A 90 4.20 9.22 3.83
N SER A 91 5.52 9.13 3.70
CA SER A 91 6.24 7.86 3.66
C SER A 91 7.59 7.94 4.37
N SER A 92 8.10 6.79 4.77
CA SER A 92 9.40 6.68 5.43
C SER A 92 10.07 5.35 5.11
N ARG A 93 11.41 5.37 5.02
CA ARG A 93 12.21 4.16 4.79
C ARG A 93 11.97 3.15 5.89
N ALA A 94 11.74 1.90 5.52
CA ALA A 94 11.75 0.82 6.49
C ALA A 94 13.18 0.59 7.00
N GLY A 95 13.34 0.51 8.31
CA GLY A 95 14.64 0.38 8.95
C GLY A 95 14.53 0.17 10.45
N TYR A 96 15.62 -0.32 11.03
CA TYR A 96 15.81 -0.31 12.47
C TYR A 96 16.53 0.99 12.83
N TRP A 97 15.94 1.77 13.73
CA TRP A 97 16.45 3.07 14.17
C TRP A 97 16.74 3.04 15.66
#